data_AF-A0A7H0VHJ2-F1
#
_entry.id   AF-A0A7H0VHJ2-F1
#
_cell.length_a   1.000
_cell.length_b   1.000
_cell.length_c   1.000
_cell.angle_alpha   90.00
_cell.angle_beta   90.00
_cell.angle_gamma   90.00
#
_symmetry.space_group_name_H-M   'P 1'
#
loop_
_entity.id
_entity.type
_entity.pdbx_description
1 polymer ?
#
loop_
_entity_poly.entity_id
_entity_poly.type
_entity_poly.pdbx_seq_one_letter_code
_entity_poly.pdbx_strand_id
1 'polypeptide(L)'
;MAETKLSVFKKFADLNEAKEVAFILAEKGIEVQLADNSPALDITFSGNTLDNQIELKIPAEDFRKAKDLLFSELDIKIEEIDPDYYLLDFSTEELRDLLLKCDEWGEYDVLLARKILASKGEDTSDARMEEWKMQRLEELAKPEKIPFMWIVIGYLMCFLGGLLGVFIGYLIWHQQKTLPNGQKVYTYREYDRKQGRKMFWLGLAMLSIVTLYKLLIGPLYL
;
A
#
# COMPACT_ATOMS: atom_id res chain seq x y z
N MET A 1 -27.46 5.45 6.42
CA MET A 1 -26.65 4.36 5.83
C MET A 1 -25.28 4.95 5.62
N ALA A 2 -24.25 4.43 6.28
CA ALA A 2 -22.88 4.84 6.00
C ALA A 2 -22.55 4.37 4.58
N GLU A 3 -22.09 5.26 3.70
CA GLU A 3 -21.45 4.81 2.46
C GLU A 3 -20.23 3.99 2.87
N THR A 4 -20.28 2.68 2.65
CA THR A 4 -19.15 1.79 2.92
C THR A 4 -18.04 2.17 1.95
N LYS A 5 -17.04 2.89 2.45
CA LYS A 5 -15.95 3.38 1.61
C LYS A 5 -15.05 2.22 1.19
N LEU A 6 -15.22 1.75 -0.04
CA LEU A 6 -14.39 0.71 -0.63
C LEU A 6 -12.92 1.15 -0.69
N SER A 7 -12.02 0.24 -0.34
CA SER A 7 -10.57 0.45 -0.38
C SER A 7 -9.91 -0.69 -1.14
N VAL A 8 -8.78 -0.40 -1.79
CA VAL A 8 -8.01 -1.40 -2.54
C VAL A 8 -7.51 -2.48 -1.59
N PHE A 9 -7.97 -3.71 -1.81
CA PHE A 9 -7.59 -4.89 -1.05
C PHE A 9 -6.41 -5.61 -1.70
N LYS A 10 -6.52 -5.88 -3.01
CA LYS A 10 -5.50 -6.59 -3.78
C LYS A 10 -5.41 -6.03 -5.20
N LYS A 11 -4.23 -6.17 -5.80
CA LYS A 11 -4.00 -5.81 -7.19
C LYS A 11 -3.56 -7.04 -7.97
N PHE A 12 -3.97 -7.10 -9.24
CA PHE A 12 -3.76 -8.24 -10.13
C PHE A 12 -3.20 -7.76 -11.46
N ALA A 13 -2.32 -8.57 -12.06
CA ALA A 13 -1.87 -8.38 -13.43
C ALA A 13 -2.89 -8.91 -14.44
N ASP A 14 -3.62 -9.98 -14.09
CA ASP A 14 -4.62 -10.62 -14.96
C ASP A 14 -6.06 -10.37 -14.48
N LEU A 15 -6.95 -10.10 -15.44
CA LEU A 15 -8.36 -9.80 -15.16
C LEU A 15 -9.17 -11.04 -14.77
N ASN A 16 -8.82 -12.21 -15.28
CA ASN A 16 -9.53 -13.44 -14.96
C ASN A 16 -9.21 -13.86 -13.53
N GLU A 17 -7.94 -13.78 -13.12
CA GLU A 17 -7.52 -14.00 -11.73
C GLU A 17 -8.28 -13.05 -10.78
N ALA A 18 -8.35 -11.77 -11.12
CA ALA A 18 -9.09 -10.78 -10.32
C ALA A 18 -10.60 -11.12 -10.23
N LYS A 19 -11.21 -11.62 -11.31
CA LYS A 19 -12.62 -12.02 -11.36
C LYS A 19 -12.89 -13.27 -10.54
N GLU A 20 -12.00 -14.26 -10.56
CA GLU A 20 -12.12 -15.47 -9.76
C GLU A 20 -12.11 -15.12 -8.27
N VAL A 21 -11.15 -14.31 -7.84
CA VAL A 21 -11.09 -13.84 -6.44
C VAL A 21 -12.31 -13.00 -6.08
N ALA A 22 -12.74 -12.10 -6.97
CA ALA A 22 -13.95 -11.31 -6.74
C ALA A 22 -15.20 -12.17 -6.61
N PHE A 23 -15.33 -13.23 -7.39
CA PHE A 23 -16.46 -14.16 -7.33
C PHE A 23 -16.50 -14.91 -6.00
N ILE A 24 -15.36 -15.45 -5.54
CA ILE A 24 -15.24 -16.14 -4.25
C ILE A 24 -15.65 -15.22 -3.10
N LEU A 25 -15.15 -13.98 -3.08
CA LEU A 25 -15.47 -13.01 -2.03
C LEU A 25 -16.96 -12.61 -2.07
N ALA A 26 -17.51 -12.37 -3.26
CA ALA A 26 -18.91 -12.01 -3.45
C ALA A 26 -19.88 -13.12 -3.06
N GLU A 27 -19.57 -14.38 -3.38
CA GLU A 27 -20.37 -15.55 -3.00
C GLU A 27 -20.55 -15.64 -1.48
N LYS A 28 -19.53 -15.22 -0.73
CA LYS A 28 -19.49 -15.28 0.74
C LYS A 28 -19.97 -13.97 1.40
N GLY A 29 -20.61 -13.11 0.61
CA GLY A 29 -21.29 -11.90 1.06
C GLY A 29 -20.39 -10.72 1.36
N ILE A 30 -19.18 -10.68 0.78
CA ILE A 30 -18.30 -9.50 0.84
C ILE A 30 -18.60 -8.63 -0.37
N GLU A 31 -18.81 -7.33 -0.16
CA GLU A 31 -19.01 -6.38 -1.25
C GLU A 31 -17.68 -6.21 -2.02
N VAL A 32 -17.71 -6.40 -3.35
CA VAL A 32 -16.52 -6.33 -4.20
C VAL A 32 -16.75 -5.40 -5.37
N GLN A 33 -15.75 -4.58 -5.68
CA GLN A 33 -15.67 -3.79 -6.90
C GLN A 33 -14.32 -4.02 -7.58
N LEU A 34 -14.35 -4.38 -8.85
CA LEU A 34 -13.16 -4.41 -9.70
C LEU A 34 -13.00 -3.07 -10.43
N ALA A 35 -11.80 -2.53 -10.41
CA ALA A 35 -11.41 -1.36 -11.21
C ALA A 35 -10.22 -1.71 -12.08
N ASP A 36 -10.43 -1.71 -13.40
CA ASP A 36 -9.36 -1.87 -14.38
C ASP A 36 -8.78 -0.47 -14.69
N ASN A 37 -7.56 -0.23 -14.20
CA ASN A 37 -6.85 1.03 -14.44
C ASN A 37 -5.84 0.91 -15.59
N SER A 38 -5.98 -0.12 -16.44
CA SER A 38 -5.10 -0.29 -17.59
C SER A 38 -5.26 0.87 -18.58
N PRO A 39 -4.18 1.50 -19.05
CA PRO A 39 -4.27 2.57 -20.03
C PRO A 39 -4.85 2.02 -21.35
N ALA A 40 -5.75 2.78 -21.98
CA ALA A 40 -6.36 2.39 -23.25
C ALA A 40 -5.37 2.30 -24.44
N LEU A 41 -4.14 2.76 -24.25
CA LEU A 41 -3.04 2.75 -25.21
C LEU A 41 -1.80 2.17 -24.54
N ASP A 42 -1.14 1.24 -25.22
CA ASP A 42 0.06 0.55 -24.76
C ASP A 42 1.25 1.52 -24.74
N ILE A 43 1.59 2.07 -23.57
CA ILE A 43 2.67 3.05 -23.41
C ILE A 43 3.99 2.31 -23.17
N THR A 44 4.49 1.61 -24.19
CA THR A 44 5.72 0.80 -24.13
C THR A 44 7.02 1.63 -23.97
N PHE A 45 6.91 2.95 -23.80
CA PHE A 45 8.06 3.88 -23.79
C PHE A 45 8.65 4.18 -22.41
N SER A 46 7.97 3.84 -21.32
CA SER A 46 8.53 3.92 -19.97
C SER A 46 8.66 2.49 -19.49
N GLY A 47 9.87 1.98 -19.27
CA GLY A 47 10.15 0.58 -18.88
C GLY A 47 9.62 0.16 -17.50
N ASN A 48 8.41 0.56 -17.15
CA ASN A 48 7.64 0.12 -16.00
C ASN A 48 6.62 -0.88 -16.54
N THR A 49 6.89 -2.17 -16.34
CA THR A 49 5.99 -3.24 -16.79
C THR A 49 4.61 -3.07 -16.17
N LEU A 50 3.59 -3.46 -16.95
CA LEU A 50 2.16 -3.40 -16.66
C LEU A 50 1.74 -4.34 -15.51
N ASP A 51 2.48 -4.40 -14.41
CA ASP A 51 2.13 -5.29 -13.33
C ASP A 51 1.13 -4.61 -12.39
N ASN A 52 0.03 -5.29 -12.09
CA ASN A 52 -0.95 -4.93 -11.06
C ASN A 52 -1.86 -3.72 -11.34
N GLN A 53 -2.38 -3.61 -12.57
CA GLN A 53 -3.28 -2.52 -13.00
C GLN A 53 -4.74 -2.73 -12.60
N ILE A 54 -5.10 -3.96 -12.23
CA ILE A 54 -6.47 -4.33 -11.87
C ILE A 54 -6.58 -4.31 -10.36
N GLU A 55 -7.42 -3.43 -9.82
CA GLU A 55 -7.63 -3.26 -8.40
C GLU A 55 -8.93 -3.93 -7.96
N LEU A 56 -8.84 -4.86 -7.01
CA LEU A 56 -10.00 -5.41 -6.30
C LEU A 56 -10.21 -4.59 -5.02
N LYS A 57 -11.38 -3.97 -4.90
CA LYS A 57 -11.77 -3.09 -3.80
C LYS A 57 -12.90 -3.73 -2.99
N ILE A 58 -12.77 -3.72 -1.67
CA ILE A 58 -13.79 -4.21 -0.72
C ILE A 58 -13.90 -3.22 0.47
N PRO A 59 -14.90 -3.35 1.35
CA PRO A 59 -14.94 -2.63 2.61
C PRO A 59 -13.67 -2.85 3.44
N ALA A 60 -13.03 -1.77 3.92
CA ALA A 60 -11.80 -1.88 4.72
C ALA A 60 -11.96 -2.74 5.98
N GLU A 61 -13.17 -2.77 6.56
CA GLU A 61 -13.54 -3.59 7.71
C GLU A 61 -13.54 -5.10 7.40
N ASP A 62 -13.73 -5.48 6.14
CA ASP A 62 -13.74 -6.88 5.69
C ASP A 62 -12.37 -7.39 5.24
N PHE A 63 -11.31 -6.57 5.25
CA PHE A 63 -9.98 -6.99 4.76
C PHE A 63 -9.47 -8.26 5.45
N ARG A 64 -9.60 -8.31 6.77
CA ARG A 64 -9.20 -9.48 7.55
C ARG A 64 -10.04 -10.70 7.16
N LYS A 65 -11.36 -10.53 7.12
CA LYS A 65 -12.32 -11.60 6.78
C LYS A 65 -12.09 -12.14 5.37
N ALA A 66 -11.89 -11.25 4.39
CA ALA A 66 -11.59 -11.61 3.00
C ALA A 66 -10.30 -12.42 2.89
N LYS A 67 -9.24 -11.97 3.58
CA LYS A 67 -7.96 -12.69 3.59
C LYS A 67 -8.09 -14.08 4.21
N ASP A 68 -8.72 -14.18 5.37
CA ASP A 68 -8.96 -15.46 6.05
C ASP A 68 -9.82 -16.41 5.20
N LEU A 69 -10.77 -15.88 4.42
CA LEU A 69 -11.60 -16.66 3.52
C LEU A 69 -10.81 -17.24 2.34
N LEU A 70 -9.99 -16.41 1.68
CA LEU A 70 -9.14 -16.87 0.58
C LEU A 70 -8.16 -17.94 1.06
N PHE A 71 -7.64 -17.81 2.28
CA PHE A 71 -6.83 -18.85 2.90
C PHE A 71 -7.58 -20.16 3.10
N SER A 72 -8.86 -20.11 3.49
CA SER A 72 -9.64 -21.32 3.77
C SER A 72 -10.05 -22.12 2.52
N GLU A 73 -10.08 -21.49 1.35
CA GLU A 73 -10.43 -22.14 0.08
C GLU A 73 -9.23 -22.88 -0.58
N LEU A 74 -8.02 -22.69 -0.05
CA LEU A 74 -6.80 -23.32 -0.56
C LEU A 74 -6.53 -24.66 0.15
N ASP A 75 -6.68 -25.77 -0.59
CA ASP A 75 -6.27 -27.10 -0.13
C ASP A 75 -4.89 -27.49 -0.71
N ILE A 76 -3.83 -27.24 0.05
CA ILE A 76 -2.45 -27.56 -0.36
C ILE A 76 -2.01 -28.89 0.25
N LYS A 77 -1.68 -29.89 -0.54
CA LYS A 77 -1.04 -31.12 -0.04
C LYS A 77 0.44 -31.08 -0.38
N ILE A 78 1.31 -31.21 0.62
CA ILE A 78 2.77 -31.12 0.43
C ILE A 78 3.27 -32.16 -0.57
N GLU A 79 2.62 -33.33 -0.58
CA GLU A 79 2.96 -34.47 -1.45
C GLU A 79 2.63 -34.25 -2.93
N GLU A 80 1.77 -33.28 -3.24
CA GLU A 80 1.33 -32.96 -4.61
C GLU A 80 2.07 -31.73 -5.18
N ILE A 81 3.01 -31.16 -4.44
CA ILE A 81 3.75 -29.96 -4.82
C ILE A 81 4.87 -30.34 -5.79
N ASP A 82 5.07 -29.48 -6.78
CA ASP A 82 6.21 -29.56 -7.68
C ASP A 82 7.52 -29.61 -6.87
N PRO A 83 8.35 -30.66 -6.99
CA PRO A 83 9.63 -30.76 -6.30
C PRO A 83 10.58 -29.60 -6.57
N ASP A 84 10.41 -28.89 -7.70
CA ASP A 84 11.22 -27.73 -8.09
C ASP A 84 10.59 -26.40 -7.64
N TYR A 85 9.55 -26.44 -6.80
CA TYR A 85 8.90 -25.24 -6.29
C TYR A 85 9.83 -24.47 -5.33
N TYR A 86 10.10 -23.20 -5.63
CA TYR A 86 11.13 -22.38 -4.97
C TYR A 86 11.04 -22.30 -3.43
N LEU A 87 9.84 -22.38 -2.84
CA LEU A 87 9.70 -22.37 -1.37
C LEU A 87 10.26 -23.62 -0.69
N LEU A 88 10.47 -24.71 -1.44
CA LEU A 88 11.10 -25.93 -0.92
C LEU A 88 12.59 -25.71 -0.64
N ASP A 89 13.23 -24.78 -1.35
CA ASP A 89 14.64 -24.40 -1.15
C ASP A 89 14.85 -23.40 0.00
N PHE A 90 13.77 -22.83 0.55
CA PHE A 90 13.88 -21.84 1.61
C PHE A 90 14.32 -22.47 2.94
N SER A 91 15.22 -21.78 3.62
CA SER A 91 15.60 -22.06 5.01
C SER A 91 14.42 -21.84 5.97
N THR A 92 14.53 -22.40 7.17
CA THR A 92 13.52 -22.21 8.23
C THR A 92 13.34 -20.72 8.55
N GLU A 93 14.44 -19.95 8.55
CA GLU A 93 14.47 -18.52 8.80
C GLU A 93 13.77 -17.72 7.68
N GLU A 94 13.99 -18.09 6.42
CA GLU A 94 13.34 -17.45 5.27
C GLU A 94 11.84 -17.73 5.25
N LEU A 95 11.42 -18.97 5.52
CA LEU A 95 10.01 -19.29 5.67
C LEU A 95 9.38 -18.53 6.84
N ARG A 96 10.12 -18.34 7.95
CA ARG A 96 9.63 -17.55 9.08
C ARG A 96 9.49 -16.07 8.74
N ASP A 97 10.45 -15.49 8.03
CA ASP A 97 10.37 -14.10 7.55
C ASP A 97 9.21 -13.91 6.58
N LEU A 98 8.99 -14.89 5.68
CA LEU A 98 7.84 -14.93 4.78
C LEU A 98 6.52 -14.90 5.56
N LEU A 99 6.36 -15.75 6.58
CA LEU A 99 5.15 -15.76 7.41
C LEU A 99 4.98 -14.48 8.24
N LEU A 100 6.08 -13.87 8.70
CA LEU A 100 6.05 -12.59 9.38
C LEU A 100 5.58 -11.46 8.46
N LYS A 101 5.96 -11.52 7.18
CA LYS A 101 5.59 -10.56 6.13
C LYS A 101 4.51 -11.10 5.22
N CYS A 102 3.57 -11.89 5.73
CA CYS A 102 2.51 -12.52 4.93
C CYS A 102 1.61 -11.53 4.16
N ASP A 103 1.73 -10.22 4.40
CA ASP A 103 1.13 -9.15 3.60
C ASP A 103 1.82 -8.90 2.25
N GLU A 104 3.08 -9.31 2.11
CA GLU A 104 3.90 -9.15 0.90
C GLU A 104 3.89 -10.39 -0.03
N TRP A 105 3.28 -11.50 0.42
CA TRP A 105 3.30 -12.80 -0.27
C TRP A 105 1.89 -13.27 -0.63
N GLY A 106 1.80 -14.14 -1.64
CA GLY A 106 0.54 -14.76 -2.06
C GLY A 106 -0.02 -15.72 -1.01
N GLU A 107 -1.33 -15.94 -1.03
CA GLU A 107 -2.02 -16.82 -0.08
C GLU A 107 -1.54 -18.26 -0.19
N TYR A 108 -1.26 -18.73 -1.41
CA TYR A 108 -0.67 -20.05 -1.66
C TYR A 108 0.69 -20.19 -0.98
N ASP A 109 1.60 -19.25 -1.22
CA ASP A 109 2.97 -19.22 -0.68
C ASP A 109 2.96 -19.22 0.85
N VAL A 110 2.10 -18.42 1.46
CA VAL A 110 1.97 -18.31 2.90
C VAL A 110 1.48 -19.63 3.50
N LEU A 111 0.49 -20.29 2.90
CA LEU A 111 0.03 -21.59 3.39
C LEU A 111 1.08 -22.67 3.20
N LEU A 112 1.76 -22.67 2.06
CA LEU A 112 2.82 -23.61 1.77
C LEU A 112 3.96 -23.45 2.77
N ALA A 113 4.44 -22.22 2.99
CA ALA A 113 5.47 -21.93 3.98
C ALA A 113 5.07 -22.38 5.39
N ARG A 114 3.81 -22.17 5.78
CA ARG A 114 3.25 -22.65 7.05
C ARG A 114 3.33 -24.17 7.15
N LYS A 115 2.93 -24.89 6.10
CA LYS A 115 2.97 -26.36 6.07
C LYS A 115 4.40 -26.91 6.09
N ILE A 116 5.33 -26.30 5.35
CA ILE A 116 6.76 -26.69 5.35
C ILE A 116 7.38 -26.46 6.74
N LEU A 117 7.08 -25.33 7.40
CA LEU A 117 7.57 -25.08 8.76
C LEU A 117 6.97 -26.06 9.77
N ALA A 118 5.68 -26.36 9.66
CA ALA A 118 5.03 -27.37 10.51
C ALA A 118 5.67 -28.75 10.35
N SER A 119 6.01 -29.17 9.11
CA SER A 119 6.67 -30.46 8.87
C SER A 119 8.10 -30.50 9.41
N LYS A 120 8.77 -29.34 9.51
CA LYS A 120 10.08 -29.17 10.17
C LYS A 120 9.99 -29.12 11.71
N GLY A 121 8.79 -29.19 12.29
CA GLY A 121 8.56 -29.20 13.74
C GLY A 121 8.48 -27.82 14.41
N GLU A 122 8.38 -26.75 13.62
CA GLU A 122 8.23 -25.38 14.14
C GLU A 122 6.80 -25.10 14.58
N ASP A 123 6.65 -24.27 15.62
CA ASP A 123 5.34 -23.83 16.10
C ASP A 123 4.71 -22.86 15.09
N THR A 124 3.73 -23.36 14.36
CA THR A 124 2.90 -22.62 13.40
C THR A 124 1.43 -22.64 13.81
N SER A 125 1.16 -22.77 15.12
CA SER A 125 -0.19 -22.70 15.67
C SER A 125 -0.88 -21.37 15.33
N ASP A 126 -2.22 -21.37 15.31
CA ASP A 126 -2.97 -20.15 15.00
C ASP A 126 -2.64 -19.01 15.97
N ALA A 127 -2.39 -19.34 17.24
CA ALA A 127 -1.96 -18.37 18.25
C ALA A 127 -0.62 -17.71 17.88
N ARG A 128 0.35 -18.50 17.41
CA ARG A 128 1.66 -18.00 16.97
C ARG A 128 1.56 -17.15 15.71
N MET A 129 0.72 -17.57 14.76
CA MET A 129 0.47 -16.81 13.54
C MET A 129 -0.17 -15.45 13.82
N GLU A 130 -1.12 -15.39 14.75
CA GLU A 130 -1.71 -14.12 15.17
C GLU A 130 -0.72 -13.21 15.88
N GLU A 131 0.19 -13.77 16.69
CA GLU A 131 1.29 -13.02 17.30
C GLU A 131 2.16 -12.34 16.24
N TRP A 132 2.58 -13.08 15.21
CA TRP A 132 3.39 -12.53 14.11
C TRP A 132 2.65 -11.47 13.31
N LYS A 133 1.35 -11.67 13.01
CA LYS A 133 0.52 -10.66 12.37
C LYS A 133 0.45 -9.38 13.20
N MET A 134 0.27 -9.50 14.52
CA MET A 134 0.23 -8.34 15.42
C MET A 134 1.57 -7.60 15.46
N GLN A 135 2.69 -8.32 15.58
CA GLN A 135 4.03 -7.74 15.53
C GLN A 135 4.26 -6.97 14.22
N ARG A 136 3.87 -7.56 13.09
CA ARG A 136 3.97 -6.95 11.77
C ARG A 136 3.10 -5.69 11.64
N LEU A 137 1.86 -5.73 12.13
CA LEU A 137 0.98 -4.57 12.14
C LEU A 137 1.56 -3.42 12.97
N GLU A 138 2.14 -3.71 14.13
CA GLU A 138 2.79 -2.71 14.97
C GLU A 138 4.02 -2.10 14.27
N GLU A 139 4.82 -2.92 13.60
CA GLU A 139 5.96 -2.46 12.79
C GLU A 139 5.51 -1.54 11.66
N LEU A 140 4.54 -1.96 10.85
CA LEU A 140 4.02 -1.20 9.72
C LEU A 140 3.33 0.09 10.15
N ALA A 141 2.72 0.12 11.33
CA ALA A 141 2.08 1.30 11.89
C ALA A 141 3.08 2.40 12.31
N LYS A 142 4.37 2.09 12.44
CA LYS A 142 5.38 3.08 12.83
C LYS A 142 5.50 4.19 11.77
N PRO A 143 5.40 5.47 12.18
CA PRO A 143 5.58 6.58 11.26
C PRO A 143 7.03 6.74 10.80
N GLU A 144 7.18 6.98 9.50
CA GLU A 144 8.43 7.23 8.82
C GLU A 144 8.95 8.64 9.11
N LYS A 145 10.28 8.76 9.12
CA LYS A 145 10.98 10.03 9.28
C LYS A 145 11.35 10.58 7.91
N ILE A 146 11.02 11.84 7.67
CA ILE A 146 11.51 12.52 6.45
C ILE A 146 12.98 12.91 6.67
N PRO A 147 13.89 12.57 5.73
CA PRO A 147 15.27 13.03 5.82
C PRO A 147 15.33 14.56 5.80
N PHE A 148 16.16 15.14 6.68
CA PHE A 148 16.23 16.59 6.86
C PHE A 148 16.49 17.35 5.55
N MET A 149 17.31 16.79 4.65
CA MET A 149 17.60 17.41 3.35
C MET A 149 16.35 17.60 2.48
N TRP A 150 15.40 16.67 2.52
CA TRP A 150 14.11 16.81 1.80
C TRP A 150 13.26 17.94 2.37
N ILE A 151 13.29 18.14 3.68
CA ILE A 151 12.60 19.26 4.34
C ILE A 151 13.21 20.59 3.85
N VAL A 152 14.55 20.68 3.79
CA VAL A 152 15.24 21.89 3.28
C VAL A 152 14.88 22.18 1.83
N ILE A 153 14.91 21.17 0.96
CA ILE A 153 14.53 21.30 -0.46
C ILE A 153 13.08 21.77 -0.58
N GLY A 154 12.16 21.21 0.22
CA GLY A 154 10.75 21.63 0.23
C GLY A 154 10.57 23.11 0.57
N TYR A 155 11.31 23.62 1.55
CA TYR A 155 11.31 25.05 1.86
C TYR A 155 11.94 25.90 0.75
N LEU A 156 13.04 25.45 0.13
CA LEU A 156 13.64 26.16 -1.02
C LEU A 156 12.63 26.31 -2.17
N MET A 157 11.85 25.26 -2.45
CA MET A 157 10.78 25.25 -3.45
C MET A 157 9.62 26.20 -3.12
N CYS A 158 9.43 26.57 -1.85
CA CYS A 158 8.47 27.63 -1.48
C CYS A 158 8.92 28.99 -2.01
N PHE A 159 10.23 29.27 -2.02
CA PHE A 159 10.78 30.55 -2.48
C PHE A 159 10.91 30.64 -4.01
N LEU A 160 11.07 29.51 -4.70
CA LEU A 160 11.16 29.40 -6.17
C LEU A 160 9.77 29.44 -6.84
N GLY A 161 8.88 30.34 -6.39
CA GLY A 161 7.55 30.54 -6.97
C GLY A 161 6.39 29.87 -6.22
N GLY A 162 6.64 29.19 -5.10
CA GLY A 162 5.61 28.78 -4.14
C GLY A 162 4.82 27.52 -4.49
N LEU A 163 4.49 27.28 -5.76
CA LEU A 163 3.61 26.18 -6.19
C LEU A 163 4.10 24.79 -5.78
N LEU A 164 5.37 24.48 -6.05
CA LEU A 164 5.96 23.18 -5.68
C LEU A 164 6.04 23.02 -4.15
N GLY A 165 6.34 24.10 -3.43
CA GLY A 165 6.33 24.11 -1.97
C GLY A 165 4.95 23.81 -1.36
N VAL A 166 3.88 24.35 -1.96
CA VAL A 166 2.48 24.05 -1.59
C VAL A 166 2.20 22.56 -1.79
N PHE A 167 2.52 22.03 -2.96
CA PHE A 167 2.25 20.62 -3.28
C PHE A 167 2.99 19.66 -2.34
N ILE A 168 4.30 19.87 -2.15
CA ILE A 168 5.13 19.05 -1.25
C ILE A 168 4.62 19.17 0.19
N GLY A 169 4.32 20.39 0.66
CA GLY A 169 3.80 20.63 2.00
C GLY A 169 2.47 19.93 2.26
N TYR A 170 1.55 19.94 1.29
CA TYR A 170 0.28 19.24 1.35
C TYR A 170 0.46 17.72 1.44
N LEU A 171 1.31 17.15 0.57
CA LEU A 171 1.62 15.71 0.58
C LEU A 171 2.14 15.28 1.95
N ILE A 172 3.19 15.94 2.47
CA ILE A 172 3.76 15.59 3.77
C ILE A 172 2.73 15.72 4.90
N TRP A 173 1.87 16.73 4.85
CA TRP A 173 0.88 16.98 5.90
C TRP A 173 -0.22 15.91 5.94
N HIS A 174 -0.71 15.45 4.78
CA HIS A 174 -1.90 14.60 4.66
C HIS A 174 -1.65 13.14 4.30
N GLN A 175 -0.43 12.76 3.92
CA GLN A 175 -0.16 11.40 3.46
C GLN A 175 -0.42 10.36 4.54
N GLN A 176 -1.19 9.35 4.16
CA GLN A 176 -1.55 8.20 4.96
C GLN A 176 -1.26 6.92 4.16
N LYS A 177 -0.92 5.86 4.87
CA LYS A 177 -0.79 4.50 4.33
C LYS A 177 -1.90 3.62 4.90
N THR A 178 -2.35 2.67 4.10
CA THR A 178 -3.32 1.65 4.52
C THR A 178 -2.54 0.42 4.97
N LEU A 179 -2.81 -0.03 6.20
CA LEU A 179 -2.24 -1.25 6.75
C LEU A 179 -2.94 -2.49 6.17
N PRO A 180 -2.32 -3.70 6.26
CA PRO A 180 -2.93 -4.95 5.76
C PRO A 180 -4.30 -5.28 6.38
N ASN A 181 -4.61 -4.72 7.54
CA ASN A 181 -5.92 -4.84 8.20
C ASN A 181 -6.95 -3.79 7.75
N GLY A 182 -6.64 -2.96 6.75
CA GLY A 182 -7.50 -1.89 6.24
C GLY A 182 -7.40 -0.55 7.00
N GLN A 183 -6.71 -0.51 8.14
CA GLN A 183 -6.58 0.72 8.95
C GLN A 183 -5.68 1.74 8.24
N LYS A 184 -6.10 3.01 8.22
CA LYS A 184 -5.28 4.11 7.70
C LYS A 184 -4.51 4.79 8.81
N VAL A 185 -3.19 4.90 8.64
CA VAL A 185 -2.28 5.56 9.56
C VAL A 185 -1.44 6.61 8.82
N TYR A 186 -1.04 7.67 9.51
CA TYR A 186 -0.17 8.69 8.90
C TYR A 186 1.19 8.10 8.55
N THR A 187 1.63 8.34 7.32
CA THR A 187 2.94 7.86 6.86
C THR A 187 4.06 8.53 7.64
N TYR A 188 3.96 9.85 7.87
CA TYR A 188 5.03 10.63 8.49
C TYR A 188 4.76 10.97 9.96
N ARG A 189 5.86 11.11 10.71
CA ARG A 189 5.85 11.58 12.10
C ARG A 189 5.11 12.90 12.25
N GLU A 190 4.51 13.12 13.41
CA GLU A 190 3.80 14.36 13.71
C GLU A 190 4.68 15.60 13.55
N TYR A 191 5.96 15.51 13.93
CA TYR A 191 6.94 16.58 13.72
C TYR A 191 7.09 16.94 12.24
N ASP A 192 7.28 15.94 11.37
CA ASP A 192 7.45 16.14 9.93
C ASP A 192 6.17 16.67 9.28
N ARG A 193 5.00 16.17 9.70
CA ARG A 193 3.69 16.70 9.26
C ARG A 193 3.50 18.17 9.64
N LYS A 194 3.97 18.59 10.82
CA LYS A 194 3.99 20.01 11.22
C LYS A 194 4.91 20.84 10.31
N GLN A 195 6.03 20.29 9.85
CA GLN A 195 6.87 20.94 8.83
C GLN A 195 6.16 21.05 7.49
N GLY A 196 5.53 19.97 7.02
CA GLY A 196 4.70 19.98 5.80
C GLY A 196 3.60 21.03 5.84
N ARG A 197 2.87 21.14 6.96
CA ARG A 197 1.86 22.20 7.17
C ARG A 197 2.46 23.61 7.08
N LYS A 198 3.64 23.84 7.65
CA LYS A 198 4.33 25.15 7.55
C LYS A 198 4.74 25.44 6.11
N MET A 199 5.32 24.46 5.40
CA MET A 199 5.67 24.59 3.98
C MET A 199 4.45 24.92 3.13
N PHE A 200 3.31 24.27 3.38
CA PHE A 200 2.08 24.53 2.66
C PHE A 200 1.65 26.00 2.76
N TRP A 201 1.55 26.53 3.98
CA TRP A 201 1.14 27.93 4.19
C TRP A 201 2.19 28.93 3.71
N LEU A 202 3.48 28.65 3.88
CA LEU A 202 4.55 29.50 3.36
C LEU A 202 4.55 29.55 1.83
N GLY A 203 4.46 28.39 1.18
CA GLY A 203 4.38 28.29 -0.28
C GLY A 203 3.16 29.03 -0.82
N LEU A 204 2.01 28.95 -0.14
CA LEU A 204 0.79 29.64 -0.53
C LEU A 204 0.94 31.17 -0.41
N ALA A 205 1.57 31.65 0.65
CA ALA A 205 1.93 33.06 0.80
C ALA A 205 2.88 33.54 -0.30
N MET A 206 3.97 32.81 -0.56
CA MET A 206 4.93 33.17 -1.60
C MET A 206 4.30 33.17 -3.00
N LEU A 207 3.48 32.17 -3.31
CA LEU A 207 2.73 32.11 -4.57
C LEU A 207 1.81 33.33 -4.72
N SER A 208 1.07 33.67 -3.67
CA SER A 208 0.19 34.85 -3.67
C SER A 208 0.98 36.14 -3.91
N ILE A 209 2.11 36.33 -3.23
CA ILE A 209 2.98 37.51 -3.42
C ILE A 209 3.49 37.60 -4.86
N VAL A 210 3.98 36.50 -5.43
CA VAL A 210 4.50 36.47 -6.80
C VAL A 210 3.40 36.77 -7.83
N THR A 211 2.20 36.23 -7.64
CA THR A 211 1.06 36.50 -8.54
C THR A 211 0.60 37.95 -8.45
N LEU A 212 0.52 38.53 -7.25
CA LEU A 212 0.19 39.95 -7.04
C LEU A 212 1.24 40.87 -7.66
N TYR A 213 2.52 40.57 -7.47
CA TYR A 213 3.63 41.31 -8.10
C TYR A 213 3.50 41.30 -9.63
N LYS A 214 3.25 40.13 -10.23
CA LYS A 214 3.04 40.01 -11.68
C LYS A 214 1.81 40.76 -12.16
N LEU A 215 0.71 40.77 -11.39
CA LEU A 215 -0.51 41.49 -11.76
C LEU A 215 -0.34 43.01 -11.70
N LEU A 216 0.39 43.53 -10.72
CA LEU A 216 0.59 44.97 -10.52
C LEU A 216 1.62 45.57 -11.49
N ILE A 217 2.66 44.81 -11.88
CA ILE A 217 3.76 45.30 -12.72
C ILE A 217 3.68 44.78 -14.16
N GLY A 218 3.00 43.66 -14.39
CA GLY A 218 2.73 43.10 -15.71
C GLY A 218 2.08 44.05 -16.73
N PRO A 219 1.12 44.93 -16.36
CA PRO A 219 0.55 45.87 -17.32
C PRO A 219 1.46 47.06 -17.67
N LEU A 220 2.66 47.20 -17.08
CA LEU A 220 3.58 48.31 -17.36
C LEU A 220 4.56 48.02 -18.52
N TYR A 221 4.57 46.80 -19.06
CA TYR A 221 5.53 46.34 -20.08
C TYR A 221 4.86 45.82 -21.37
N LEU A 222 3.61 46.22 -21.63
CA LEU A 222 2.85 45.98 -22.87
C LEU A 222 2.36 47.33 -23.42
#